data_AF-A0A354UQ71-F1
#
_entry.id   AF-A0A354UQ71-F1
#
_cell.length_a   1.000
_cell.length_b   1.000
_cell.length_c   1.000
_cell.angle_alpha   90.00
_cell.angle_beta   90.00
_cell.angle_gamma   90.00
#
_symmetry.space_group_name_H-M   'P 1'
#
loop_
_entity.id
_entity.type
_entity.pdbx_description
1 polymer ?
#
loop_
_entity_poly.entity_id
_entity_poly.type
_entity_poly.pdbx_seq_one_letter_code
_entity_poly.pdbx_strand_id
1 'polypeptide(L)'
;MDIQVYFDEDNEKINLYHEERDYRFGVIVVSNQKKYMVNIYGITRLNQEFQEACLNGEVFYIEPNLIIVSNVDKNSIIKSIVGIGKEYNFLSQLKEVDVDLSKYVRVY
;
A
#
# COMPACT_ATOMS: atom_id res chain seq x y z
N MET A 1 -3.07 -13.63 -13.52
CA MET A 1 -3.47 -13.34 -12.13
C MET A 1 -4.52 -12.24 -12.18
N ASP A 2 -5.72 -12.52 -11.68
CA ASP A 2 -6.75 -11.49 -11.48
C ASP A 2 -6.42 -10.74 -10.19
N ILE A 3 -6.29 -9.42 -10.27
CA ILE A 3 -5.93 -8.56 -9.14
C ILE A 3 -7.07 -7.58 -8.96
N GLN A 4 -7.55 -7.45 -7.73
CA GLN A 4 -8.48 -6.41 -7.35
C GLN A 4 -7.84 -5.56 -6.25
N VAL A 5 -8.09 -4.26 -6.27
CA VAL A 5 -7.55 -3.31 -5.30
C VAL A 5 -8.69 -2.58 -4.63
N TYR A 6 -8.61 -2.48 -3.30
CA TYR A 6 -9.61 -1.85 -2.46
C TYR A 6 -8.96 -0.84 -1.54
N PHE A 7 -9.61 0.30 -1.38
CA PHE A 7 -9.23 1.35 -0.43
C PHE A 7 -10.25 1.38 0.71
N ASP A 8 -9.79 1.75 1.90
CA ASP A 8 -10.64 1.98 3.09
C ASP A 8 -11.71 3.05 2.83
N GLU A 9 -11.33 4.13 2.13
CA GLU A 9 -12.24 5.18 1.69
C GLU A 9 -11.76 5.81 0.37
N ASP A 10 -12.65 6.14 -0.55
CA ASP A 10 -12.29 6.76 -1.83
C ASP A 10 -13.10 8.02 -2.10
N ASN A 11 -12.60 9.16 -1.61
CA ASN A 11 -13.12 10.48 -1.92
C ASN A 11 -11.97 11.48 -2.10
N GLU A 12 -12.26 12.62 -2.74
CA GLU A 12 -11.26 13.63 -3.10
C GLU A 12 -10.46 14.13 -1.90
N LYS A 13 -11.12 14.43 -0.78
CA LYS A 13 -10.47 14.96 0.43
C LYS A 13 -9.52 13.95 1.05
N ILE A 14 -9.91 12.68 1.13
CA ILE A 14 -9.08 11.61 1.68
C ILE A 14 -7.91 11.30 0.74
N ASN A 15 -8.15 11.27 -0.56
CA ASN A 15 -7.09 11.05 -1.54
C ASN A 15 -6.04 12.17 -1.48
N LEU A 16 -6.47 13.44 -1.42
CA LEU A 16 -5.56 14.58 -1.25
C LEU A 16 -4.76 14.47 0.06
N TYR A 17 -5.39 14.07 1.15
CA TYR A 17 -4.69 13.87 2.43
C TYR A 17 -3.56 12.84 2.32
N HIS A 18 -3.81 11.70 1.64
CA HIS A 18 -2.79 10.67 1.45
C HIS A 18 -1.66 11.13 0.51
N GLU A 19 -2.00 11.87 -0.55
CA GLU A 19 -1.02 12.47 -1.46
C GLU A 19 -0.11 13.47 -0.72
N GLU A 20 -0.67 14.38 0.07
CA GLU A 20 0.10 15.39 0.82
C GLU A 20 1.01 14.77 1.89
N ARG A 21 0.59 13.64 2.48
CA ARG A 21 1.38 12.94 3.49
C ARG A 21 2.34 11.90 2.94
N ASP A 22 2.28 11.65 1.64
CA ASP A 22 3.11 10.69 0.94
C ASP A 22 3.00 9.26 1.52
N TYR A 23 1.81 8.91 2.05
CA TYR A 23 1.48 7.54 2.46
C TYR A 23 -0.01 7.23 2.40
N ARG A 24 -0.31 5.95 2.18
CA ARG A 24 -1.65 5.38 2.28
C ARG A 24 -1.64 4.02 2.95
N PHE A 25 -2.43 3.90 4.00
CA PHE A 25 -2.73 2.64 4.68
C PHE A 25 -4.10 2.11 4.24
N GLY A 26 -4.48 0.93 4.72
CA GLY A 26 -5.82 0.38 4.46
C GLY A 26 -6.03 -0.04 3.01
N VAL A 27 -4.95 -0.33 2.27
CA VAL A 27 -5.06 -0.88 0.91
C VAL A 27 -5.13 -2.40 0.98
N ILE A 28 -6.22 -2.96 0.46
CA ILE A 28 -6.41 -4.41 0.37
C ILE A 28 -6.24 -4.84 -1.09
N VAL A 29 -5.39 -5.83 -1.30
CA VAL A 29 -5.20 -6.49 -2.59
C VAL A 29 -5.84 -7.87 -2.52
N VAL A 30 -6.69 -8.20 -3.49
CA VAL A 30 -7.32 -9.51 -3.61
C VAL A 30 -6.81 -10.20 -4.86
N SER A 31 -6.35 -11.45 -4.69
CA SER A 31 -5.90 -12.31 -5.78
C SER A 31 -6.20 -13.77 -5.44
N ASN A 32 -6.78 -14.52 -6.38
CA ASN A 32 -7.14 -15.93 -6.18
C ASN A 32 -7.96 -16.17 -4.89
N GLN A 33 -8.93 -15.30 -4.60
CA GLN A 33 -9.78 -15.31 -3.39
C GLN A 33 -9.05 -15.05 -2.06
N LYS A 34 -7.74 -14.81 -2.10
CA LYS A 34 -6.92 -14.44 -0.95
C LYS A 34 -6.82 -12.92 -0.85
N LYS A 35 -6.81 -12.41 0.38
CA LYS A 35 -6.76 -10.97 0.67
C LYS A 35 -5.46 -10.64 1.38
N TYR A 36 -4.86 -9.53 1.01
CA TYR A 36 -3.58 -9.07 1.54
C TYR A 36 -3.68 -7.59 1.87
N MET A 37 -3.19 -7.20 3.05
CA MET A 37 -3.10 -5.78 3.41
C MET A 37 -1.72 -5.26 3.05
N VAL A 38 -1.67 -4.18 2.28
CA VAL A 38 -0.42 -3.55 1.83
C VAL A 38 -0.37 -2.10 2.31
N ASN A 39 0.84 -1.66 2.64
CA ASN A 39 1.13 -0.29 3.02
C ASN A 39 1.77 0.41 1.83
N ILE A 40 1.35 1.64 1.52
CA ILE A 40 1.85 2.37 0.36
C ILE A 40 2.54 3.64 0.80
N TYR A 41 3.84 3.74 0.52
CA TYR A 41 4.63 4.94 0.84
C TYR A 41 5.17 5.55 -0.45
N GLY A 42 5.28 6.86 -0.49
CA GLY A 42 6.25 7.49 -1.37
C GLY A 42 7.63 7.55 -0.74
N ILE A 43 8.62 7.91 -1.55
CA ILE A 43 10.02 7.91 -1.12
C ILE A 43 10.30 8.98 -0.05
N THR A 44 9.52 10.07 -0.03
CA THR A 44 9.70 11.15 0.93
C THR A 44 9.30 10.68 2.32
N ARG A 45 8.16 10.01 2.45
CA ARG A 45 7.72 9.43 3.72
C ARG A 45 8.72 8.40 4.25
N LEU A 46 9.17 7.48 3.38
CA LEU A 46 10.13 6.45 3.78
C LEU A 46 11.44 7.07 4.32
N ASN A 47 11.94 8.10 3.65
CA ASN A 47 13.15 8.78 4.10
C ASN A 47 12.93 9.51 5.43
N GLN A 48 11.78 10.15 5.63
CA GLN A 48 11.45 10.81 6.91
C GLN A 48 11.48 9.81 8.07
N GLU A 49 10.82 8.66 7.92
CA GLU A 49 10.79 7.64 8.98
C GLU A 49 12.18 7.02 9.22
N PHE A 50 12.99 6.84 8.17
CA PHE A 50 14.37 6.39 8.31
C PHE A 50 15.22 7.40 9.11
N GLN A 51 15.13 8.70 8.80
CA GLN A 51 15.87 9.73 9.53
C GLN A 51 15.43 9.81 10.99
N GLU A 52 14.12 9.69 11.27
CA GLU A 52 13.59 9.68 12.64
C GLU A 52 14.15 8.49 13.43
N ALA A 53 14.13 7.29 12.85
CA ALA A 53 14.73 6.11 13.48
C ALA A 53 16.23 6.32 13.77
N CYS A 54 16.99 6.89 12.82
CA CYS A 54 18.40 7.20 13.04
C CYS A 54 18.63 8.20 14.17
N LEU A 55 17.83 9.27 14.26
CA LEU A 55 17.92 10.27 15.32
C LEU A 55 17.62 9.68 16.71
N ASN A 56 16.70 8.72 16.76
CA ASN A 56 16.31 8.05 18.00
C ASN A 56 17.23 6.86 18.36
N GLY A 57 18.21 6.52 17.51
CA GLY A 57 19.07 5.35 17.70
C GLY A 57 18.33 4.02 17.53
N GLU A 58 17.24 4.02 16.76
CA GLU A 58 16.36 2.88 16.51
C GLU A 58 16.76 2.12 15.23
N VAL A 59 16.33 0.87 15.14
CA VAL A 59 16.49 0.06 13.93
C VAL A 59 15.34 0.38 12.97
N PHE A 60 15.67 0.81 11.76
CA PHE A 60 14.68 0.96 10.70
C PHE A 60 14.46 -0.35 9.95
N TYR A 61 13.23 -0.88 10.02
CA TYR A 61 12.83 -2.12 9.36
C TYR A 61 11.78 -1.83 8.28
N ILE A 62 12.01 -2.34 7.07
CA ILE A 62 11.05 -2.23 5.97
C ILE A 62 10.12 -3.45 6.03
N GLU A 63 8.83 -3.19 6.24
CA GLU A 63 7.82 -4.24 6.33
C GLU A 63 7.64 -4.97 4.98
N PRO A 64 7.44 -6.31 4.97
CA PRO A 64 7.30 -7.06 3.73
C PRO A 64 6.11 -6.65 2.87
N ASN A 65 5.06 -6.07 3.48
CA ASN A 65 3.87 -5.61 2.80
C ASN A 65 3.93 -4.14 2.38
N LEU A 66 5.09 -3.49 2.51
CA LEU A 66 5.31 -2.11 2.06
C LEU A 66 5.59 -2.05 0.56
N ILE A 67 4.91 -1.16 -0.13
CA ILE A 67 5.11 -0.84 -1.54
C ILE A 67 5.52 0.62 -1.65
N ILE A 68 6.66 0.88 -2.28
CA ILE A 68 7.14 2.23 -2.57
C ILE A 68 6.61 2.66 -3.94
N VAL A 69 5.95 3.81 -4.01
CA VAL A 69 5.38 4.36 -5.24
C VAL A 69 6.02 5.70 -5.59
N SER A 70 5.93 6.11 -6.86
CA SER A 70 6.44 7.41 -7.30
C SER A 70 5.62 8.57 -6.75
N ASN A 71 4.30 8.39 -6.65
CA ASN A 71 3.34 9.32 -6.08
C ASN A 71 2.24 8.51 -5.37
N VAL A 72 1.69 9.02 -4.27
CA VAL A 72 0.61 8.38 -3.50
C VAL A 72 -0.77 8.77 -4.04
N ASP A 73 -0.91 8.81 -5.36
CA ASP A 73 -2.20 8.97 -6.05
C ASP A 73 -2.79 7.61 -6.46
N LYS A 74 -4.11 7.55 -6.61
CA LYS A 74 -4.84 6.31 -6.94
C LYS A 74 -4.24 5.54 -8.14
N ASN A 75 -3.90 6.24 -9.22
CA ASN A 75 -3.45 5.60 -10.45
C ASN A 75 -2.05 5.01 -10.28
N SER A 76 -1.14 5.76 -9.63
CA SER A 76 0.21 5.31 -9.33
C SER A 76 0.19 4.10 -8.41
N ILE A 77 -0.67 4.10 -7.37
CA ILE A 77 -0.85 2.98 -6.45
C ILE A 77 -1.32 1.72 -7.19
N ILE A 78 -2.40 1.82 -7.98
CA ILE A 78 -2.95 0.68 -8.73
C ILE A 78 -1.90 0.13 -9.70
N LYS A 79 -1.24 1.01 -10.46
CA LYS A 79 -0.21 0.61 -11.42
C LYS A 79 0.93 -0.16 -10.74
N SER A 80 1.42 0.33 -9.60
CA SER A 80 2.48 -0.32 -8.85
C SER A 80 2.04 -1.67 -8.29
N ILE A 81 0.87 -1.77 -7.66
CA ILE A 81 0.34 -3.04 -7.13
C ILE A 81 0.19 -4.08 -8.25
N VAL A 82 -0.36 -3.68 -9.40
CA VAL A 82 -0.57 -4.57 -10.54
C VAL A 82 0.77 -5.02 -11.12
N GLY A 83 1.73 -4.10 -11.26
CA GLY A 83 3.09 -4.40 -11.72
C GLY A 83 3.79 -5.40 -10.81
N ILE A 84 3.90 -5.09 -9.51
CA ILE A 84 4.62 -5.95 -8.56
C ILE A 84 3.94 -7.30 -8.36
N GLY A 85 2.60 -7.32 -8.37
CA GLY A 85 1.84 -8.54 -8.23
C GLY A 85 2.08 -9.50 -9.40
N LYS A 86 2.17 -8.98 -10.62
CA LYS A 86 2.38 -9.79 -11.82
C LYS A 86 3.85 -10.17 -12.06
N GLU A 87 4.78 -9.27 -11.76
CA GLU A 87 6.19 -9.42 -12.17
C GLU A 87 7.09 -10.00 -11.07
N TYR A 88 6.75 -9.78 -9.78
CA TYR A 88 7.68 -10.07 -8.67
C TYR A 88 7.15 -11.08 -7.64
N ASN A 89 6.03 -11.75 -7.95
CA ASN A 89 5.37 -12.71 -7.04
C ASN A 89 5.18 -12.16 -5.61
N PHE A 90 4.99 -10.84 -5.50
CA PHE A 90 4.99 -10.11 -4.24
C PHE A 90 3.95 -10.65 -3.25
N LEU A 91 2.73 -10.91 -3.73
CA LEU A 91 1.61 -11.37 -2.88
C LEU A 91 1.87 -12.73 -2.23
N SER A 92 2.70 -13.61 -2.81
CA SER A 92 2.99 -14.91 -2.19
C SER A 92 3.87 -14.81 -0.94
N GLN A 93 4.52 -13.65 -0.75
CA GLN A 93 5.39 -13.38 0.40
C GLN A 93 4.60 -12.79 1.57
N LEU A 94 3.34 -12.40 1.33
CA LEU A 94 2.49 -11.74 2.31
C LEU A 94 1.62 -12.74 3.05
N LYS A 95 1.36 -12.41 4.32
CA LYS A 95 0.36 -13.10 5.12
C LYS A 95 -1.04 -12.71 4.64
N GLU A 96 -1.89 -13.71 4.47
CA GLU A 96 -3.32 -13.50 4.18
C GLU A 96 -4.01 -12.86 5.38
N VAL A 97 -4.97 -11.97 5.11
CA VAL A 97 -5.79 -11.30 6.12
C VAL A 97 -7.26 -11.66 5.94
N ASP A 98 -7.98 -11.78 7.05
CA ASP A 98 -9.43 -11.90 7.02
C ASP A 98 -10.06 -10.52 7.26
N VAL A 99 -10.50 -9.89 6.18
CA VAL A 99 -11.13 -8.55 6.20
C VAL A 99 -12.48 -8.58 5.48
N ASP A 100 -13.44 -7.86 6.04
CA ASP A 100 -14.75 -7.64 5.44
C ASP A 100 -14.65 -6.56 4.36
N LEU A 101 -14.68 -6.99 3.09
CA LEU A 101 -14.57 -6.11 1.92
C LEU A 101 -15.77 -5.17 1.75
N SER A 102 -16.90 -5.40 2.42
CA SER A 102 -18.06 -4.49 2.35
C SER A 102 -17.77 -3.11 2.96
N LYS A 103 -16.70 -3.01 3.76
CA LYS A 103 -16.21 -1.77 4.38
C LYS A 103 -15.21 -1.02 3.53
N TYR A 104 -14.88 -1.53 2.34
CA TYR A 104 -13.87 -0.96 1.46
C TYR A 104 -14.49 -0.61 0.10
N VAL A 105 -13.87 0.34 -0.58
CA VAL A 105 -14.23 0.75 -1.94
C VAL A 105 -13.31 0.06 -2.93
N ARG A 106 -13.89 -0.71 -3.87
CA ARG A 106 -13.12 -1.30 -4.96
C ARG A 106 -12.69 -0.22 -5.96
N VAL A 107 -11.39 -0.13 -6.24
CA VAL A 107 -10.80 0.85 -7.15
C VAL A 107 -10.14 0.20 -8.38
N TYR A 108 -9.94 -1.12 -8.38
CA TYR A 108 -9.48 -1.94 -9.52
C TYR A 108 -10.05 -3.36 -9.40
#